data_AF-A0A929CQE5-F1
#
_entry.id   AF-A0A929CQE5-F1
#
_cell.length_a   1.000
_cell.length_b   1.000
_cell.length_c   1.000
_cell.angle_alpha   90.00
_cell.angle_beta   90.00
_cell.angle_gamma   90.00
#
_symmetry.space_group_name_H-M   'P 1'
#
loop_
_entity.id
_entity.type
_entity.pdbx_description
1 polymer ?
#
loop_
_entity_poly.entity_id
_entity_poly.type
_entity_poly.pdbx_seq_one_letter_code
_entity_poly.pdbx_strand_id
1 'polypeptide(L)'
;MTYIIGWKSKDSVFLTSDSVITHSGISNTTGQITSFGESYNAEGKMIREDTNKILIINDSLCITFSGDVEIAKEILRIVSLIIGKAKVNQNKITDAFEKALIAIRPINDNKIPSFIIAAIVESESLLCSFNVTKKIGLETHKYLVQTGSINNLYKSITIEYFKEQISHSMTDETRLVVFNSLIQIYGVHENLLKQYVGGTISGLFLNKKGVFWQEDTCYVIYSIKNQSINNPMLIRMIVRDNVIITHSPFNSRTSAFFDISTDIVPNDFENNWESQWKHQLNSFNFKYVVFLAKEYRKVTIVKNIEEDLKGKF
;
A
#
# COMPACT_ATOMS: atom_id res chain seq x y z
N MET A 1 -1.47 -10.76 9.11
CA MET A 1 -2.63 -9.84 9.11
C MET A 1 -2.16 -8.49 8.61
N THR A 2 -3.03 -7.71 7.97
CA THR A 2 -2.72 -6.51 7.16
C THR A 2 -4.02 -5.78 6.86
N TYR A 3 -3.97 -4.58 6.28
CA TYR A 3 -5.10 -3.92 5.64
C TYR A 3 -4.78 -3.67 4.17
N ILE A 4 -5.67 -4.15 3.30
CA ILE A 4 -5.60 -3.90 1.85
C ILE A 4 -6.94 -3.38 1.35
N ILE A 5 -6.88 -2.49 0.37
CA ILE A 5 -8.04 -1.87 -0.22
C ILE A 5 -7.78 -1.63 -1.71
N GLY A 6 -8.81 -1.87 -2.52
CA GLY A 6 -8.82 -1.48 -3.91
C GLY A 6 -10.10 -0.74 -4.22
N TRP A 7 -10.00 0.25 -5.09
CA TRP A 7 -11.12 1.06 -5.50
C TRP A 7 -10.98 1.48 -6.95
N LYS A 8 -12.07 1.94 -7.53
CA LYS A 8 -12.16 2.23 -8.96
C LYS A 8 -12.81 3.58 -9.18
N SER A 9 -12.19 4.35 -10.05
CA SER A 9 -12.76 5.54 -10.68
C SER A 9 -13.31 5.16 -12.06
N LYS A 10 -13.71 6.15 -12.87
CA LYS A 10 -14.17 5.88 -14.23
C LYS A 10 -13.10 5.16 -15.06
N ASP A 11 -11.88 5.69 -15.07
CA ASP A 11 -10.84 5.30 -16.03
C ASP A 11 -9.67 4.54 -15.38
N SER A 12 -9.65 4.46 -14.05
CA SER A 12 -8.51 3.95 -13.28
C SER A 12 -8.95 3.08 -12.11
N VAL A 13 -8.15 2.07 -11.80
CA VAL A 13 -8.30 1.18 -10.62
C VAL A 13 -7.08 1.33 -9.72
N PHE A 14 -7.29 1.33 -8.42
CA PHE A 14 -6.30 1.68 -7.41
C PHE A 14 -6.12 0.52 -6.44
N LEU A 15 -4.91 0.34 -5.94
CA LEU A 15 -4.58 -0.59 -4.86
C LEU A 15 -3.81 0.15 -3.77
N THR A 16 -4.05 -0.21 -2.51
CA THR A 16 -3.30 0.28 -1.36
C THR A 16 -3.15 -0.80 -0.33
N SER A 17 -1.99 -0.79 0.33
CA SER A 17 -1.65 -1.69 1.41
C SER A 17 -0.81 -0.97 2.45
N ASP A 18 -0.83 -1.52 3.66
CA ASP A 18 0.12 -1.19 4.71
C ASP A 18 1.45 -1.95 4.53
N SER A 19 2.49 -1.58 5.27
CA SER A 19 3.83 -2.21 5.19
C SER A 19 4.09 -3.26 6.27
N VAL A 20 3.17 -3.43 7.22
CA VAL A 20 3.35 -4.28 8.42
C VAL A 20 3.12 -5.75 8.14
N ILE A 21 3.99 -6.61 8.67
CA ILE A 21 3.86 -8.06 8.69
C ILE A 21 3.96 -8.60 10.12
N THR A 22 3.45 -9.81 10.34
CA THR A 22 3.49 -10.48 11.64
C THR A 22 4.13 -11.84 11.49
N HIS A 23 5.17 -12.09 12.29
CA HIS A 23 5.87 -13.36 12.37
C HIS A 23 5.53 -14.07 13.68
N SER A 24 5.34 -15.39 13.61
CA SER A 24 5.25 -16.24 14.79
C SER A 24 6.63 -16.42 15.40
N GLY A 25 6.79 -16.12 16.69
CA GLY A 25 8.07 -16.27 17.38
C GLY A 25 8.18 -15.37 18.61
N ILE A 26 8.98 -15.79 19.59
CA ILE A 26 9.29 -14.97 20.77
C ILE A 26 10.23 -13.86 20.33
N SER A 27 9.73 -12.63 20.32
CA SER A 27 10.56 -11.44 20.18
C SER A 27 11.20 -11.13 21.53
N ASN A 28 12.51 -11.34 21.66
CA ASN A 28 13.31 -10.76 22.76
C ASN A 28 13.58 -9.26 22.54
N THR A 29 13.19 -8.72 21.37
CA THR A 29 13.32 -7.30 21.06
C THR A 29 12.12 -6.52 21.61
N THR A 30 12.41 -5.55 22.46
CA THR A 30 11.45 -4.54 22.93
C THR A 30 10.97 -3.70 21.74
N GLY A 31 9.65 -3.61 21.57
CA GLY A 31 8.91 -2.58 20.81
C GLY A 31 9.54 -2.05 19.54
N GLN A 32 9.27 -2.69 18.40
CA GLN A 32 9.57 -2.05 17.12
C GLN A 32 8.64 -0.86 16.90
N ILE A 33 9.24 0.32 16.68
CA ILE A 33 8.54 1.56 16.34
C ILE A 33 8.50 1.66 14.80
N THR A 34 7.30 1.84 14.24
CA THR A 34 7.12 2.02 12.79
C THR A 34 7.57 3.41 12.34
N SER A 35 7.64 3.60 11.03
CA SER A 35 7.96 4.88 10.41
C SER A 35 6.99 6.00 10.77
N PHE A 36 5.78 5.67 11.24
CA PHE A 36 4.77 6.65 11.67
C PHE A 36 4.61 6.72 13.20
N GLY A 37 5.53 6.10 13.95
CA GLY A 37 5.59 6.19 15.40
C GLY A 37 4.66 5.24 16.15
N GLU A 38 4.02 4.31 15.45
CA GLU A 38 3.22 3.27 16.10
C GLU A 38 4.16 2.24 16.75
N SER A 39 3.79 1.76 17.93
CA SER A 39 4.56 0.72 18.63
C SER A 39 3.61 -0.24 19.33
N TYR A 40 3.81 -1.55 19.14
CA TYR A 40 3.01 -2.55 19.84
C TYR A 40 3.84 -3.79 20.15
N ASN A 41 3.81 -4.20 21.42
CA ASN A 41 4.40 -5.45 21.89
C ASN A 41 3.30 -6.50 21.98
N ALA A 42 3.28 -7.44 21.04
CA ALA A 42 2.38 -8.59 21.07
C ALA A 42 3.10 -9.78 21.73
N GLU A 43 2.50 -10.38 22.77
CA GLU A 43 3.06 -11.58 23.37
C GLU A 43 3.14 -12.73 22.33
N GLY A 44 4.33 -13.34 22.21
CA GLY A 44 4.57 -14.46 21.31
C GLY A 44 4.52 -14.14 19.81
N LYS A 45 4.48 -12.87 19.43
CA LYS A 45 4.49 -12.43 18.03
C LYS A 45 5.44 -11.27 17.81
N MET A 46 6.14 -11.29 16.69
CA MET A 46 6.93 -10.15 16.22
C MET A 46 6.16 -9.41 15.14
N ILE A 47 5.91 -8.12 15.34
CA ILE A 47 5.23 -7.25 14.38
C ILE A 47 6.26 -6.25 13.88
N ARG A 48 6.45 -6.21 12.55
CA ARG A 48 7.44 -5.33 11.92
C ARG A 48 6.93 -4.72 10.65
N GLU A 49 7.36 -3.51 10.35
CA GLU A 49 7.19 -2.87 9.05
C GLU A 49 8.34 -3.32 8.13
N ASP A 50 8.02 -4.01 7.03
CA ASP A 50 9.03 -4.74 6.25
C ASP A 50 8.63 -5.14 4.81
N THR A 51 7.37 -4.96 4.38
CA THR A 51 6.94 -5.54 3.08
C THR A 51 6.01 -4.64 2.31
N ASN A 52 6.32 -4.42 1.03
CA ASN A 52 5.36 -3.92 0.04
C ASN A 52 4.44 -5.08 -0.38
N LYS A 53 3.13 -4.95 -0.14
CA LYS A 53 2.20 -6.06 -0.42
C LYS A 53 1.54 -5.98 -1.79
N ILE A 54 1.95 -5.02 -2.62
CA ILE A 54 1.43 -4.85 -3.96
C ILE A 54 2.46 -5.42 -4.95
N LEU A 55 2.02 -6.38 -5.75
CA LEU A 55 2.80 -7.01 -6.80
C LEU A 55 2.30 -6.55 -8.17
N ILE A 56 3.21 -6.07 -9.01
CA ILE A 56 2.95 -5.83 -10.43
C ILE A 56 3.21 -7.12 -11.18
N ILE A 57 2.17 -7.73 -11.76
CA ILE A 57 2.32 -8.93 -12.59
C ILE A 57 2.77 -8.53 -14.00
N ASN A 58 2.15 -7.49 -14.54
CA ASN A 58 2.51 -6.82 -15.80
C ASN A 58 1.84 -5.44 -15.87
N ASP A 59 2.03 -4.73 -16.98
CA ASP A 59 1.53 -3.36 -17.19
C ASP A 59 -0.01 -3.21 -17.15
N SER A 60 -0.74 -4.33 -17.12
CA SER A 60 -2.21 -4.39 -17.12
C SER A 60 -2.80 -5.12 -15.91
N LEU A 61 -1.97 -5.61 -14.98
CA LEU A 61 -2.42 -6.37 -13.81
C LEU A 61 -1.53 -6.14 -12.59
N CYS A 62 -2.15 -5.67 -11.51
CA CYS A 62 -1.56 -5.60 -10.18
C CYS A 62 -2.41 -6.34 -9.17
N ILE A 63 -1.77 -6.89 -8.14
CA ILE A 63 -2.43 -7.68 -7.11
C ILE A 63 -1.88 -7.26 -5.75
N THR A 64 -2.78 -7.13 -4.77
CA THR A 64 -2.42 -6.98 -3.35
C THR A 64 -3.06 -8.11 -2.56
N PHE A 65 -2.51 -8.45 -1.39
CA PHE A 65 -2.94 -9.62 -0.63
C PHE A 65 -3.01 -9.39 0.88
N SER A 66 -3.87 -10.18 1.53
CA SER A 66 -3.97 -10.27 2.98
C SER A 66 -4.16 -11.69 3.44
N GLY A 67 -3.34 -12.13 4.38
CA GLY A 67 -3.44 -13.48 4.94
C GLY A 67 -2.09 -14.06 5.30
N ASP A 68 -1.93 -15.35 5.05
CA ASP A 68 -0.68 -16.09 5.19
C ASP A 68 0.29 -15.70 4.06
N VAL A 69 1.46 -15.19 4.43
CA VAL A 69 2.45 -14.61 3.50
C VAL A 69 3.05 -15.68 2.61
N GLU A 70 3.43 -16.84 3.16
CA GLU A 70 4.06 -17.92 2.40
C GLU A 70 3.10 -18.51 1.38
N ILE A 71 1.84 -18.71 1.78
CA ILE A 71 0.81 -19.18 0.85
C ILE A 71 0.54 -18.12 -0.23
N ALA A 72 0.46 -16.83 0.14
CA ALA A 72 0.24 -15.76 -0.83
C ALA A 72 1.37 -15.70 -1.86
N LYS A 73 2.62 -15.82 -1.40
CA LYS A 73 3.80 -15.85 -2.26
C LYS A 73 3.73 -16.97 -3.29
N GLU A 74 3.39 -18.18 -2.86
CA GLU A 74 3.31 -19.32 -3.76
C GLU A 74 2.16 -19.20 -4.77
N ILE A 75 0.98 -18.74 -4.34
CA ILE A 75 -0.14 -18.45 -5.24
C ILE A 75 0.27 -17.40 -6.27
N LEU A 76 0.84 -16.28 -5.82
CA LEU A 76 1.22 -15.18 -6.71
C LEU A 76 2.35 -15.58 -7.67
N ARG A 77 3.28 -16.44 -7.26
CA ARG A 77 4.31 -17.01 -8.13
C ARG A 77 3.67 -17.80 -9.28
N ILE A 78 2.73 -18.69 -8.99
CA ILE A 78 2.04 -19.51 -10.01
C ILE A 78 1.15 -18.64 -10.90
N VAL A 79 0.40 -17.70 -10.31
CA VAL A 79 -0.42 -16.73 -11.07
C VAL A 79 0.45 -15.93 -12.04
N SER A 80 1.61 -15.45 -11.59
CA SER A 80 2.56 -14.71 -12.42
C SER A 80 3.06 -15.56 -13.61
N LEU A 81 3.37 -16.84 -13.38
CA LEU A 81 3.82 -17.76 -14.42
C LEU A 81 2.72 -18.03 -15.48
N ILE A 82 1.47 -18.21 -15.05
CA ILE A 82 0.34 -18.47 -15.97
C ILE A 82 -0.04 -17.23 -16.76
N ILE A 83 -0.04 -16.06 -16.12
CA ILE A 83 -0.42 -14.80 -16.75
C ILE A 83 0.68 -14.30 -17.68
N GLY A 84 1.93 -14.31 -17.22
CA GLY A 84 3.09 -13.80 -17.94
C GLY A 84 2.94 -12.34 -18.37
N LYS A 85 3.56 -11.99 -19.50
CA LYS A 85 3.55 -10.63 -20.08
C LYS A 85 2.34 -10.32 -20.97
N ALA A 86 1.42 -11.27 -21.14
CA ALA A 86 0.30 -11.11 -22.05
C ALA A 86 -0.80 -10.22 -21.44
N LYS A 87 -1.54 -9.51 -22.31
CA LYS A 87 -2.77 -8.82 -21.91
C LYS A 87 -3.72 -9.82 -21.23
N VAL A 88 -4.37 -9.37 -20.16
CA VAL A 88 -5.26 -10.20 -19.36
C VAL A 88 -6.72 -9.94 -19.70
N ASN A 89 -7.53 -10.97 -19.51
CA ASN A 89 -8.98 -10.85 -19.40
C ASN A 89 -9.43 -11.56 -18.13
N GLN A 90 -10.70 -11.38 -17.76
CA GLN A 90 -11.25 -11.93 -16.53
C GLN A 90 -11.13 -13.46 -16.46
N ASN A 91 -11.38 -14.17 -17.56
CA ASN A 91 -11.28 -15.64 -17.61
C ASN A 91 -9.86 -16.13 -17.33
N LYS A 92 -8.85 -15.44 -17.87
CA LYS A 92 -7.44 -15.77 -17.63
C LYS A 92 -7.05 -15.54 -16.16
N ILE A 93 -7.56 -14.48 -15.53
CA ILE A 93 -7.34 -14.22 -14.10
C ILE A 93 -7.97 -15.33 -13.27
N THR A 94 -9.23 -15.69 -13.55
CA THR A 94 -9.94 -16.77 -12.85
C THR A 94 -9.18 -18.10 -12.97
N ASP A 95 -8.83 -18.50 -14.21
CA ASP A 95 -8.09 -19.74 -14.48
C ASP A 95 -6.73 -19.78 -13.78
N ALA A 96 -6.01 -18.65 -13.74
CA ALA A 96 -4.73 -18.56 -13.05
C ALA A 96 -4.86 -18.79 -11.53
N PHE A 97 -5.86 -18.18 -10.88
CA PHE A 97 -6.10 -18.36 -9.44
C PHE A 97 -6.60 -19.78 -9.12
N GLU A 98 -7.48 -20.34 -9.93
CA GLU A 98 -7.98 -21.71 -9.74
C GLU A 98 -6.84 -22.74 -9.89
N LYS A 99 -6.02 -22.62 -10.93
CA LYS A 99 -4.84 -23.48 -11.11
C LYS A 99 -3.81 -23.32 -10.01
N ALA A 100 -3.56 -22.09 -9.56
CA ALA A 100 -2.67 -21.83 -8.44
C ALA A 100 -3.17 -22.53 -7.16
N LEU A 101 -4.47 -22.44 -6.85
CA LEU A 101 -5.05 -23.16 -5.71
C LEU A 101 -4.94 -24.68 -5.84
N ILE A 102 -5.18 -25.24 -7.03
CA ILE A 102 -5.06 -26.68 -7.27
C ILE A 102 -3.61 -27.13 -7.03
N ALA A 103 -2.64 -26.36 -7.51
CA ALA A 103 -1.22 -26.69 -7.44
C ALA A 103 -0.65 -26.71 -6.02
N ILE A 104 -1.19 -25.90 -5.10
CA ILE A 104 -0.72 -25.82 -3.71
C ILE A 104 -1.46 -26.74 -2.73
N ARG A 105 -2.39 -27.58 -3.22
CA ARG A 105 -3.13 -28.51 -2.36
C ARG A 105 -2.24 -29.67 -1.87
N PRO A 106 -2.49 -30.21 -0.67
CA PRO A 106 -3.57 -29.84 0.26
C PRO A 106 -3.25 -28.59 1.10
N ILE A 107 -4.22 -27.69 1.22
CA ILE A 107 -4.14 -26.50 2.07
C ILE A 107 -5.42 -26.37 2.91
N ASN A 108 -5.30 -25.86 4.13
CA ASN A 108 -6.46 -25.53 4.95
C ASN A 108 -7.16 -24.29 4.38
N ASP A 109 -8.45 -24.40 4.04
CA ASP A 109 -9.23 -23.30 3.45
C ASP A 109 -9.22 -22.02 4.30
N ASN A 110 -9.11 -22.15 5.63
CA ASN A 110 -9.02 -20.99 6.54
C ASN A 110 -7.68 -20.24 6.45
N LYS A 111 -6.67 -20.83 5.81
CA LYS A 111 -5.36 -20.21 5.58
C LYS A 111 -5.22 -19.61 4.19
N ILE A 112 -6.18 -19.83 3.29
CA ILE A 112 -6.14 -19.24 1.95
C ILE A 112 -6.17 -17.70 2.09
N PRO A 113 -5.18 -16.98 1.56
CA PRO A 113 -5.17 -15.52 1.60
C PRO A 113 -6.32 -14.94 0.79
N SER A 114 -6.70 -13.71 1.14
CA SER A 114 -7.55 -12.87 0.30
C SER A 114 -6.68 -12.03 -0.63
N PHE A 115 -7.16 -11.79 -1.85
CA PHE A 115 -6.48 -10.95 -2.83
C PHE A 115 -7.42 -9.87 -3.35
N ILE A 116 -6.90 -8.69 -3.59
CA ILE A 116 -7.57 -7.64 -4.37
C ILE A 116 -6.75 -7.44 -5.64
N ILE A 117 -7.45 -7.42 -6.77
CA ILE A 117 -6.88 -7.49 -8.10
C ILE A 117 -7.35 -6.26 -8.87
N ALA A 118 -6.39 -5.52 -9.41
CA ALA A 118 -6.59 -4.34 -10.24
C ALA A 118 -6.08 -4.64 -11.65
N ALA A 119 -6.95 -4.55 -12.65
CA ALA A 119 -6.57 -4.86 -14.02
C ALA A 119 -7.15 -3.86 -15.03
N ILE A 120 -6.52 -3.77 -16.19
CA ILE A 120 -7.07 -3.11 -17.38
C ILE A 120 -7.39 -4.18 -18.43
N VAL A 121 -8.68 -4.42 -18.65
CA VAL A 121 -9.18 -5.43 -19.59
C VAL A 121 -9.91 -4.71 -20.71
N GLU A 122 -9.45 -4.86 -21.95
CA GLU A 122 -10.09 -4.25 -23.13
C GLU A 122 -10.25 -2.72 -23.03
N SER A 123 -9.34 -2.05 -22.33
CA SER A 123 -9.35 -0.60 -22.01
C SER A 123 -10.31 -0.18 -20.90
N GLU A 124 -10.97 -1.13 -20.24
CA GLU A 124 -11.79 -0.88 -19.06
C GLU A 124 -11.06 -1.25 -17.76
N SER A 125 -11.31 -0.47 -16.71
CA SER A 125 -10.82 -0.76 -15.37
C SER A 125 -11.62 -1.90 -14.74
N LEU A 126 -10.93 -2.96 -14.33
CA LEU A 126 -11.48 -4.11 -13.62
C LEU A 126 -10.95 -4.11 -12.18
N LEU A 127 -11.87 -4.12 -11.22
CA LEU A 127 -11.58 -4.35 -9.81
C LEU A 127 -12.24 -5.67 -9.41
N CYS A 128 -11.44 -6.64 -9.02
CA CYS A 128 -11.94 -7.92 -8.53
C CYS A 128 -11.23 -8.34 -7.25
N SER A 129 -11.79 -9.33 -6.58
CA SER A 129 -11.19 -9.94 -5.40
C SER A 129 -11.28 -11.44 -5.45
N PHE A 130 -10.36 -12.10 -4.77
CA PHE A 130 -10.38 -13.53 -4.58
C PHE A 130 -10.40 -13.83 -3.07
N ASN A 131 -11.35 -14.66 -2.62
CA ASN A 131 -11.45 -15.10 -1.23
C ASN A 131 -11.54 -13.95 -0.18
N VAL A 132 -12.15 -12.81 -0.52
CA VAL A 132 -12.40 -11.72 0.44
C VAL A 132 -13.63 -12.01 1.31
N THR A 133 -14.68 -12.60 0.72
CA THR A 133 -15.95 -12.97 1.37
C THR A 133 -15.90 -14.37 1.99
N LYS A 134 -14.72 -15.02 2.03
CA LYS A 134 -14.52 -16.44 2.34
C LYS A 134 -15.18 -17.41 1.34
N LYS A 135 -15.62 -16.89 0.19
CA LYS A 135 -16.02 -17.69 -0.95
C LYS A 135 -14.81 -17.83 -1.90
N ILE A 136 -14.42 -19.07 -2.17
CA ILE A 136 -13.37 -19.34 -3.16
C ILE A 136 -13.94 -19.01 -4.55
N GLY A 137 -13.24 -18.13 -5.26
CA GLY A 137 -13.65 -17.64 -6.57
C GLY A 137 -13.38 -16.16 -6.74
N LEU A 138 -13.44 -15.72 -8.00
CA LEU A 138 -13.27 -14.32 -8.37
C LEU A 138 -14.61 -13.57 -8.24
N GLU A 139 -14.59 -12.43 -7.55
CA GLU A 139 -15.73 -11.53 -7.39
C GLU A 139 -15.40 -10.17 -7.97
N THR A 140 -16.30 -9.60 -8.78
CA THR A 140 -16.11 -8.27 -9.39
C THR A 140 -16.78 -7.19 -8.56
N HIS A 141 -16.10 -6.06 -8.40
CA HIS A 141 -16.55 -4.95 -7.56
C HIS A 141 -16.76 -3.70 -8.39
N LYS A 142 -17.90 -3.02 -8.17
CA LYS A 142 -18.24 -1.81 -8.93
C LYS A 142 -17.38 -0.61 -8.55
N TYR A 143 -17.05 -0.47 -7.26
CA TYR A 143 -16.47 0.75 -6.73
C TYR A 143 -15.29 0.53 -5.78
N LEU A 144 -15.46 -0.30 -4.76
CA LEU A 144 -14.49 -0.44 -3.68
C LEU A 144 -14.61 -1.83 -3.06
N VAL A 145 -13.47 -2.43 -2.75
CA VAL A 145 -13.35 -3.64 -1.94
C VAL A 145 -12.21 -3.45 -0.95
N GLN A 146 -12.40 -3.89 0.28
CA GLN A 146 -11.38 -3.83 1.32
C GLN A 146 -11.44 -5.06 2.19
N THR A 147 -10.28 -5.51 2.65
CA THR A 147 -10.16 -6.67 3.54
C THR A 147 -8.98 -6.48 4.49
N GLY A 148 -8.87 -7.38 5.46
CA GLY A 148 -7.86 -7.32 6.50
C GLY A 148 -8.42 -6.96 7.87
N SER A 149 -7.50 -6.72 8.80
CA SER A 149 -7.76 -6.71 10.25
C SER A 149 -8.13 -5.34 10.82
N ILE A 150 -8.15 -4.28 10.00
CA ILE A 150 -8.61 -2.96 10.46
C ILE A 150 -10.09 -3.02 10.90
N ASN A 151 -10.41 -2.29 11.97
CA ASN A 151 -11.74 -2.20 12.55
C ASN A 151 -12.77 -1.68 11.52
N ASN A 152 -13.99 -2.21 11.61
CA ASN A 152 -15.13 -1.82 10.79
C ASN A 152 -15.45 -0.32 10.82
N LEU A 153 -15.19 0.38 11.93
CA LEU A 153 -15.33 1.84 11.99
C LEU A 153 -14.49 2.54 10.90
N TYR A 154 -13.21 2.21 10.80
CA TYR A 154 -12.32 2.78 9.77
C TYR A 154 -12.73 2.35 8.37
N LYS A 155 -13.16 1.09 8.20
CA LYS A 155 -13.72 0.61 6.92
C LYS A 155 -14.91 1.45 6.48
N SER A 156 -15.83 1.77 7.39
CA SER A 156 -17.00 2.61 7.12
C SER A 156 -16.61 4.05 6.81
N ILE A 157 -15.70 4.66 7.59
CA ILE A 157 -15.20 6.03 7.33
C ILE A 157 -14.58 6.10 5.93
N THR A 158 -13.74 5.13 5.57
CA THR A 158 -13.11 5.06 4.25
C THR A 158 -14.14 4.95 3.12
N ILE A 159 -15.24 4.21 3.32
CA ILE A 159 -16.33 4.11 2.34
C ILE A 159 -17.06 5.44 2.19
N GLU A 160 -17.42 6.10 3.29
CA GLU A 160 -18.12 7.39 3.23
C GLU A 160 -17.24 8.46 2.57
N TYR A 161 -15.97 8.53 2.95
CA TYR A 161 -15.01 9.43 2.31
C TYR A 161 -14.86 9.15 0.81
N PHE A 162 -14.76 7.87 0.42
CA PHE A 162 -14.69 7.49 -1.00
C PHE A 162 -15.90 8.01 -1.80
N LYS A 163 -17.12 7.86 -1.24
CA LYS A 163 -18.36 8.34 -1.88
C LYS A 163 -18.36 9.85 -2.06
N GLU A 164 -17.83 10.61 -1.10
CA GLU A 164 -17.70 12.06 -1.21
C GLU A 164 -16.65 12.46 -2.26
N GLN A 165 -15.48 11.81 -2.26
CA GLN A 165 -14.36 12.20 -3.11
C GLN A 165 -14.50 11.81 -4.57
N ILE A 166 -15.27 10.76 -4.91
CA ILE A 166 -15.44 10.35 -6.32
C ILE A 166 -16.10 11.44 -7.18
N SER A 167 -16.82 12.38 -6.55
CA SER A 167 -17.49 13.50 -7.22
C SER A 167 -16.56 14.71 -7.47
N HIS A 168 -15.40 14.76 -6.82
CA HIS A 168 -14.49 15.89 -6.93
C HIS A 168 -13.55 15.74 -8.14
N SER A 169 -13.31 16.84 -8.85
CA SER A 169 -12.37 16.88 -9.97
C SER A 169 -10.91 16.83 -9.47
N MET A 170 -10.39 15.62 -9.32
CA MET A 170 -8.98 15.38 -8.98
C MET A 170 -8.33 14.47 -10.01
N THR A 171 -7.04 14.68 -10.24
CA THR A 171 -6.19 13.73 -10.98
C THR A 171 -6.08 12.41 -10.20
N ASP A 172 -5.79 11.31 -10.90
CA ASP A 172 -5.67 10.00 -10.25
C ASP A 172 -4.49 9.97 -9.28
N GLU A 173 -3.40 10.65 -9.63
CA GLU A 173 -2.21 10.82 -8.79
C GLU A 173 -2.59 11.51 -7.47
N THR A 174 -3.32 12.63 -7.55
CA THR A 174 -3.79 13.35 -6.36
C THR A 174 -4.77 12.49 -5.56
N ARG A 175 -5.69 11.78 -6.22
CA ARG A 175 -6.67 10.92 -5.55
C ARG A 175 -5.99 9.81 -4.75
N LEU A 176 -4.94 9.19 -5.30
CA LEU A 176 -4.18 8.16 -4.60
C LEU A 176 -3.49 8.72 -3.33
N VAL A 177 -2.81 9.86 -3.43
CA VAL A 177 -2.16 10.50 -2.27
C VAL A 177 -3.18 10.88 -1.21
N VAL A 178 -4.31 11.45 -1.61
CA VAL A 178 -5.42 11.81 -0.71
C VAL A 178 -5.92 10.58 0.05
N PHE A 179 -6.17 9.49 -0.66
CA PHE A 179 -6.72 8.28 -0.07
C PHE A 179 -5.73 7.58 0.87
N ASN A 180 -4.45 7.50 0.48
CA ASN A 180 -3.40 6.93 1.31
C ASN A 180 -3.19 7.77 2.57
N SER A 181 -3.26 9.10 2.45
CA SER A 181 -3.16 10.02 3.58
C SER A 181 -4.31 9.87 4.57
N LEU A 182 -5.53 9.61 4.09
CA LEU A 182 -6.67 9.28 4.95
C LEU A 182 -6.42 8.00 5.76
N ILE A 183 -5.89 6.96 5.14
CA ILE A 183 -5.63 5.71 5.85
C ILE A 183 -4.45 5.89 6.81
N GLN A 184 -3.42 6.65 6.41
CA GLN A 184 -2.26 6.93 7.23
C GLN A 184 -2.62 7.72 8.50
N ILE A 185 -3.56 8.68 8.45
CA ILE A 185 -3.98 9.44 9.64
C ILE A 185 -4.67 8.56 10.69
N TYR A 186 -5.24 7.41 10.31
CA TYR A 186 -5.75 6.45 11.29
C TYR A 186 -4.63 5.97 12.23
N GLY A 187 -3.45 5.63 11.70
CA GLY A 187 -2.27 5.23 12.48
C GLY A 187 -1.68 6.32 13.37
N VAL A 188 -1.88 7.60 13.01
CA VAL A 188 -1.44 8.73 13.83
C VAL A 188 -2.32 8.91 15.07
N HIS A 189 -3.63 8.69 14.93
CA HIS A 189 -4.59 8.86 16.02
C HIS A 189 -4.74 7.60 16.86
N GLU A 190 -4.47 6.44 16.27
CA GLU A 190 -4.80 5.15 16.83
C GLU A 190 -3.66 4.19 16.60
N ASN A 191 -3.34 3.37 17.60
CA ASN A 191 -2.30 2.38 17.46
C ASN A 191 -2.82 1.20 16.62
N LEU A 192 -2.79 1.33 15.29
CA LEU A 192 -3.29 0.32 14.37
C LEU A 192 -2.51 -1.00 14.47
N LEU A 193 -1.26 -0.97 14.96
CA LEU A 193 -0.47 -2.19 15.16
C LEU A 193 -1.14 -3.17 16.14
N LYS A 194 -1.97 -2.68 17.06
CA LYS A 194 -2.83 -3.54 17.92
C LYS A 194 -3.79 -4.41 17.09
N GLN A 195 -4.12 -3.94 15.90
CA GLN A 195 -4.96 -4.61 14.90
C GLN A 195 -4.10 -5.24 13.79
N TYR A 196 -2.76 -5.32 13.96
CA TYR A 196 -1.83 -5.83 12.96
C TYR A 196 -1.90 -5.10 11.61
N VAL A 197 -2.17 -3.80 11.67
CA VAL A 197 -2.19 -2.87 10.53
C VAL A 197 -1.25 -1.71 10.87
N GLY A 198 -0.55 -1.15 9.90
CA GLY A 198 0.13 0.14 10.11
C GLY A 198 1.44 0.26 9.36
N GLY A 199 2.35 1.05 9.93
CA GLY A 199 3.53 1.50 9.23
C GLY A 199 3.19 2.41 8.08
N THR A 200 3.98 2.32 7.02
CA THR A 200 3.81 3.09 5.80
C THR A 200 2.63 2.56 4.98
N ILE A 201 1.67 3.44 4.70
CA ILE A 201 0.61 3.20 3.73
C ILE A 201 1.06 3.71 2.36
N SER A 202 1.01 2.83 1.37
CA SER A 202 1.35 3.18 -0.02
C SER A 202 0.46 2.42 -1.00
N GLY A 203 0.45 2.89 -2.24
CA GLY A 203 -0.40 2.35 -3.27
C GLY A 203 0.06 2.69 -4.68
N LEU A 204 -0.71 2.18 -5.63
CA LEU A 204 -0.57 2.47 -7.05
C LEU A 204 -1.94 2.56 -7.69
N PHE A 205 -1.96 3.06 -8.92
CA PHE A 205 -3.13 2.95 -9.79
C PHE A 205 -2.76 2.43 -11.18
N LEU A 206 -3.72 1.78 -11.81
CA LEU A 206 -3.68 1.32 -13.18
C LEU A 206 -4.70 2.08 -14.00
N ASN A 207 -4.28 2.49 -15.18
CA ASN A 207 -5.16 2.98 -16.23
C ASN A 207 -4.65 2.51 -17.60
N LYS A 208 -5.30 2.93 -18.69
CA LYS A 208 -4.92 2.55 -20.05
C LYS A 208 -3.47 2.89 -20.46
N LYS A 209 -2.79 3.77 -19.72
CA LYS A 209 -1.40 4.17 -19.96
C LYS A 209 -0.39 3.29 -19.21
N GLY A 210 -0.83 2.45 -18.28
CA GLY A 210 0.03 1.54 -17.52
C GLY A 210 -0.16 1.65 -16.00
N VAL A 211 0.91 1.33 -15.28
CA VAL A 211 0.96 1.31 -13.82
C VAL A 211 1.68 2.54 -13.30
N PHE A 212 1.09 3.17 -12.28
CA PHE A 212 1.61 4.39 -11.69
C PHE A 212 1.64 4.24 -10.17
N TRP A 213 2.85 4.18 -9.62
CA TRP A 213 3.05 4.26 -8.17
C TRP A 213 2.63 5.62 -7.63
N GLN A 214 2.32 5.66 -6.34
CA GLN A 214 2.17 6.93 -5.65
C GLN A 214 3.42 7.79 -5.86
N GLU A 215 3.19 9.07 -6.11
CA GLU A 215 4.25 10.07 -6.15
C GLU A 215 4.97 10.19 -4.80
N ASP A 216 6.21 10.66 -4.86
CA ASP A 216 7.03 10.86 -3.67
C ASP A 216 6.37 11.92 -2.78
N THR A 217 6.20 11.56 -1.51
CA THR A 217 5.40 12.32 -0.56
C THR A 217 6.17 12.55 0.73
N CYS A 218 6.23 13.80 1.17
CA CYS A 218 6.66 14.13 2.51
C CYS A 218 5.44 14.25 3.43
N TYR A 219 5.37 13.41 4.46
CA TYR A 219 4.40 13.56 5.53
C TYR A 219 4.97 14.40 6.67
N VAL A 220 4.17 15.32 7.17
CA VAL A 220 4.48 16.19 8.30
C VAL A 220 3.46 15.89 9.40
N ILE A 221 3.86 15.11 10.39
CA ILE A 221 3.03 14.90 11.57
C ILE A 221 3.29 16.06 12.53
N TYR A 222 2.24 16.76 12.94
CA TYR A 222 2.40 17.96 13.76
C TYR A 222 1.38 18.05 14.88
N SER A 223 1.79 18.75 15.93
CA SER A 223 0.94 19.14 17.04
C SER A 223 0.74 20.65 17.05
N ILE A 224 -0.41 21.11 17.54
CA ILE A 224 -0.66 22.53 17.78
C ILE A 224 -0.57 22.81 19.27
N LYS A 225 0.34 23.71 19.67
CA LYS A 225 0.44 24.21 21.04
C LYS A 225 0.55 25.73 21.02
N ASN A 226 -0.27 26.42 21.81
CA ASN A 226 -0.31 27.90 21.86
C ASN A 226 -0.43 28.53 20.45
N GLN A 227 -1.34 28.00 19.63
CA GLN A 227 -1.59 28.44 18.24
C GLN A 227 -0.39 28.32 17.27
N SER A 228 0.68 27.62 17.67
CA SER A 228 1.86 27.38 16.84
C SER A 228 2.06 25.89 16.59
N ILE A 229 2.63 25.56 15.42
CA ILE A 229 3.09 24.20 15.12
C ILE A 229 4.24 23.89 16.08
N ASN A 230 4.13 22.77 16.80
CA ASN A 230 5.12 22.31 17.75
C ASN A 230 5.69 20.96 17.29
N ASN A 231 7.03 20.85 17.27
CA ASN A 231 7.79 19.63 16.96
C ASN A 231 7.27 18.84 15.73
N PRO A 232 7.26 19.45 14.53
CA PRO A 232 6.86 18.73 13.32
C PRO A 232 7.82 17.57 13.06
N MET A 233 7.26 16.39 12.79
CA MET A 233 7.98 15.17 12.47
C MET A 233 7.85 14.92 10.97
N LEU A 234 8.97 15.00 10.26
CA LEU A 234 9.01 14.87 8.81
C LEU A 234 9.34 13.42 8.45
N ILE A 235 8.38 12.73 7.83
CA ILE A 235 8.55 11.39 7.28
C ILE A 235 8.62 11.55 5.77
N ARG A 236 9.65 10.96 5.16
CA ARG A 236 9.88 11.07 3.71
C ARG A 236 9.65 9.72 3.09
N MET A 237 8.68 9.66 2.16
CA MET A 237 8.35 8.44 1.45
C MET A 237 8.64 8.60 -0.04
N ILE A 238 9.43 7.66 -0.57
CA ILE A 238 9.76 7.56 -1.99
C ILE A 238 9.30 6.19 -2.48
N VAL A 239 8.72 6.11 -3.66
CA VAL A 239 8.25 4.84 -4.24
C VAL A 239 8.75 4.69 -5.66
N ARG A 240 9.73 3.80 -5.87
CA ARG A 240 10.39 3.58 -7.18
C ARG A 240 10.73 2.11 -7.34
N ASP A 241 10.65 1.61 -8.58
CA ASP A 241 11.07 0.24 -8.94
C ASP A 241 10.49 -0.84 -8.01
N ASN A 242 9.20 -0.70 -7.64
CA ASN A 242 8.46 -1.59 -6.73
C ASN A 242 8.96 -1.61 -5.28
N VAL A 243 9.81 -0.66 -4.90
CA VAL A 243 10.32 -0.50 -3.55
C VAL A 243 9.76 0.77 -2.91
N ILE A 244 9.26 0.63 -1.69
CA ILE A 244 8.84 1.75 -0.86
C ILE A 244 9.98 2.07 0.09
N ILE A 245 10.42 3.32 0.08
CA ILE A 245 11.48 3.83 0.93
C ILE A 245 10.88 4.80 1.91
N THR A 246 11.10 4.60 3.20
CA THR A 246 10.63 5.53 4.22
C THR A 246 11.77 5.92 5.14
N HIS A 247 12.03 7.24 5.22
CA HIS A 247 12.89 7.81 6.25
C HIS A 247 12.03 8.42 7.35
N SER A 248 12.28 8.02 8.61
CA SER A 248 11.47 8.45 9.75
C SER A 248 12.30 8.90 10.96
N PRO A 249 11.92 10.01 11.62
CA PRO A 249 12.53 10.44 12.86
C PRO A 249 12.12 9.56 14.06
N PHE A 250 11.01 8.80 13.97
CA PHE A 250 10.50 8.00 15.09
C PHE A 250 11.41 6.81 15.43
N ASN A 251 12.03 6.22 14.42
CA ASN A 251 12.97 5.11 14.57
C ASN A 251 14.40 5.50 14.14
N SER A 252 14.60 6.75 13.70
CA SER A 252 15.88 7.29 13.21
C SER A 252 16.51 6.44 12.10
N ARG A 253 15.66 5.83 11.24
CA ARG A 253 16.09 4.91 10.20
C ARG A 253 15.48 5.27 8.85
N THR A 254 16.20 4.87 7.81
CA THR A 254 15.64 4.72 6.47
C THR A 254 15.42 3.24 6.22
N SER A 255 14.20 2.88 5.86
CA SER A 255 13.78 1.50 5.60
C SER A 255 13.41 1.35 4.13
N ALA A 256 13.70 0.17 3.57
CA ALA A 256 13.29 -0.25 2.24
C ALA A 256 12.30 -1.40 2.36
N PHE A 257 11.17 -1.32 1.68
CA PHE A 257 10.15 -2.37 1.67
C PHE A 257 10.00 -2.88 0.25
N PHE A 258 10.48 -4.10 0.03
CA PHE A 258 10.38 -4.80 -1.25
C PHE A 258 9.07 -5.55 -1.34
N ASP A 259 8.66 -5.86 -2.56
CA ASP A 259 7.53 -6.76 -2.75
C ASP A 259 7.86 -8.20 -2.32
N ILE A 260 6.82 -8.99 -2.07
CA ILE A 260 6.94 -10.38 -1.59
C ILE A 260 7.69 -11.32 -2.56
N SER A 261 7.85 -10.94 -3.83
CA SER A 261 8.60 -11.73 -4.81
C SER A 261 10.11 -11.52 -4.73
N THR A 262 10.57 -10.51 -4.00
CA THR A 262 11.99 -10.23 -3.83
C THR A 262 12.60 -11.12 -2.74
N ASP A 263 13.25 -12.21 -3.16
CA ASP A 263 13.97 -13.12 -2.25
C ASP A 263 15.33 -12.58 -1.79
N ILE A 264 16.03 -11.92 -2.71
CA ILE A 264 17.38 -11.41 -2.50
C ILE A 264 17.39 -9.96 -2.97
N VAL A 265 17.77 -9.04 -2.08
CA VAL A 265 18.00 -7.64 -2.45
C VAL A 265 19.17 -7.60 -3.44
N PRO A 266 18.99 -7.06 -4.66
CA PRO A 266 20.07 -7.00 -5.64
C PRO A 266 21.28 -6.24 -5.07
N ASN A 267 22.51 -6.73 -5.25
CA ASN A 267 23.70 -6.02 -4.77
C ASN A 267 23.82 -4.59 -5.35
N ASP A 268 23.37 -4.40 -6.59
CA ASP A 268 23.36 -3.09 -7.25
C ASP A 268 22.32 -2.14 -6.66
N PHE A 269 21.30 -2.68 -5.98
CA PHE A 269 20.32 -1.86 -5.27
C PHE A 269 21.00 -1.07 -4.17
N GLU A 270 21.85 -1.67 -3.33
CA GLU A 270 22.52 -0.96 -2.23
C GLU A 270 23.45 0.16 -2.74
N ASN A 271 24.16 -0.09 -3.84
CA ASN A 271 25.05 0.89 -4.46
C ASN A 271 24.28 2.06 -5.12
N ASN A 272 23.18 1.77 -5.80
CA ASN A 272 22.33 2.79 -6.43
C ASN A 272 21.47 3.55 -5.40
N TRP A 273 21.02 2.85 -4.35
CA TRP A 273 20.27 3.37 -3.22
C TRP A 273 21.01 4.54 -2.56
N GLU A 274 22.29 4.33 -2.26
CA GLU A 274 23.05 5.28 -1.47
C GLU A 274 23.28 6.60 -2.22
N SER A 275 23.47 6.55 -3.54
CA SER A 275 23.76 7.73 -4.35
C SER A 275 22.50 8.47 -4.79
N GLN A 276 21.48 7.78 -5.29
CA GLN A 276 20.29 8.42 -5.87
C GLN A 276 19.29 8.85 -4.80
N TRP A 277 19.00 7.98 -3.83
CA TRP A 277 17.86 8.19 -2.95
C TRP A 277 18.22 9.01 -1.72
N LYS A 278 19.46 8.94 -1.23
CA LYS A 278 19.96 9.90 -0.22
C LYS A 278 19.91 11.33 -0.75
N HIS A 279 20.30 11.56 -2.01
CA HIS A 279 20.21 12.89 -2.61
C HIS A 279 18.77 13.40 -2.60
N GLN A 280 17.82 12.57 -3.07
CA GLN A 280 16.42 12.97 -3.09
C GLN A 280 15.85 13.23 -1.70
N LEU A 281 16.12 12.35 -0.73
CA LEU A 281 15.74 12.53 0.67
C LEU A 281 16.27 13.85 1.25
N ASN A 282 17.45 14.30 0.83
CA ASN A 282 18.07 15.54 1.30
C ASN A 282 17.63 16.79 0.53
N SER A 283 17.26 16.66 -0.74
CA SER A 283 16.88 17.79 -1.61
C SER A 283 15.53 18.43 -1.27
N PHE A 284 14.70 17.75 -0.47
CA PHE A 284 13.31 18.14 -0.17
C PHE A 284 12.44 18.40 -1.42
N ASN A 285 12.77 17.78 -2.55
CA ASN A 285 11.98 17.86 -3.77
C ASN A 285 10.85 16.82 -3.75
N PHE A 286 9.76 17.14 -3.07
CA PHE A 286 8.55 16.30 -3.02
C PHE A 286 7.40 16.98 -3.76
N LYS A 287 6.73 16.21 -4.62
CA LYS A 287 5.54 16.67 -5.35
C LYS A 287 4.36 16.90 -4.42
N TYR A 288 4.26 16.12 -3.34
CA TYR A 288 3.23 16.27 -2.32
C TYR A 288 3.84 16.42 -0.93
N VAL A 289 3.28 17.37 -0.17
CA VAL A 289 3.51 17.52 1.26
C VAL A 289 2.18 17.34 1.99
N VAL A 290 2.10 16.34 2.86
CA VAL A 290 0.89 15.94 3.56
C VAL A 290 1.04 16.25 5.04
N PHE A 291 0.19 17.14 5.56
CA PHE A 291 0.16 17.49 6.96
C PHE A 291 -0.90 16.66 7.70
N LEU A 292 -0.44 15.93 8.72
CA LEU A 292 -1.24 15.06 9.57
C LEU A 292 -1.30 15.65 10.99
N ALA A 293 -2.44 16.19 11.38
CA ALA A 293 -2.61 16.78 12.71
C ALA A 293 -2.74 15.67 13.77
N LYS A 294 -2.03 15.79 14.91
CA LYS A 294 -2.14 14.83 16.02
C LYS A 294 -3.43 15.01 16.83
N GLU A 295 -3.91 16.25 16.98
CA GLU A 295 -5.07 16.56 17.83
C GLU A 295 -6.40 16.39 17.09
N TYR A 296 -6.38 16.46 15.77
CA TYR A 296 -7.58 16.38 14.92
C TYR A 296 -7.35 15.37 13.80
N ARG A 297 -8.38 14.60 13.42
CA ARG A 297 -8.33 13.72 12.24
C ARG A 297 -8.44 14.57 10.96
N LYS A 298 -7.47 15.46 10.76
CA LYS A 298 -7.38 16.40 9.66
C LYS A 298 -6.13 16.11 8.84
N VAL A 299 -6.35 15.95 7.55
CA VAL A 299 -5.31 15.81 6.55
C VAL A 299 -5.33 17.08 5.69
N THR A 300 -4.18 17.71 5.51
CA THR A 300 -4.01 18.83 4.56
C THR A 300 -2.95 18.45 3.55
N ILE A 301 -3.22 18.62 2.26
CA ILE A 301 -2.31 18.20 1.20
C ILE A 301 -1.92 19.42 0.39
N VAL A 302 -0.62 19.64 0.26
CA VAL A 302 -0.05 20.69 -0.58
C VAL A 302 0.64 19.99 -1.76
N LYS A 303 0.22 20.33 -2.98
CA LYS A 303 0.85 19.86 -4.21
C LYS A 303 1.83 20.92 -4.70
N ASN A 304 3.08 20.56 -4.94
CA ASN A 304 4.04 21.43 -5.61
C ASN A 304 3.71 21.48 -7.11
N ILE A 305 3.50 22.67 -7.65
CA ILE A 305 3.08 22.89 -9.06
C ILE A 305 4.29 23.26 -9.93
N GLU A 306 5.46 23.59 -9.34
CA GLU A 306 6.63 24.01 -10.13
C GLU A 306 7.16 22.90 -11.05
N GLU A 307 7.01 21.62 -10.69
CA GLU A 307 7.34 20.49 -11.58
C GLU A 307 6.41 20.40 -12.79
N ASP A 308 5.14 20.78 -12.66
CA ASP A 308 4.16 20.75 -13.76
C ASP A 308 4.39 21.89 -14.78
N LEU A 309 5.11 22.96 -14.39
CA LEU A 309 5.38 24.14 -15.23
C LEU A 309 6.70 24.05 -16.02
N LYS A 310 7.69 23.29 -15.54
CA LYS A 310 9.00 23.12 -16.23
C LYS A 310 8.92 22.36 -17.56
N GLY A 311 7.78 21.74 -17.89
CA GLY A 311 7.53 21.09 -19.18
C GLY A 311 6.67 21.89 -20.16
N LYS A 312 6.35 23.16 -19.85
CA LYS A 312 5.42 23.99 -20.63
C LYS A 312 5.98 25.34 -21.12
N PHE A 313 7.27 25.59 -20.91
CA PHE A 313 7.97 26.78 -21.40
C PHE A 313 9.27 26.38 -22.10
#